data_AF-A0A132T7L9-F1
#
_entry.id   AF-A0A132T7L9-F1
#
_cell.length_a   1.000
_cell.length_b   1.000
_cell.length_c   1.000
_cell.angle_alpha   90.00
_cell.angle_beta   90.00
_cell.angle_gamma   90.00
#
_symmetry.space_group_name_H-M   'P 1'
#
loop_
_entity.id
_entity.type
_entity.pdbx_description
1 polymer ?
#
loop_
_entity_poly.entity_id
_entity_poly.type
_entity_poly.pdbx_seq_one_letter_code
_entity_poly.pdbx_strand_id
1 'polypeptide(L)'
;MRFAVPAVAAAMTAVLVQCAPAPEPPAPAPEPSAEPPAATPQSQLPAETVRTITPATPRPEPAEVHPVTAAELGTTWRPGCPLGPDALRRVELDYWGFDGQTHRGRLVVHRDLTDAVIDVFAALHRLRYPIEKMQTPDRYPGADDELSMRDNNTSAFNCRDIPGTGSWSLHAYGRAVDVNPKLNPYIDRRGEFQPANAGPWVDRSRTEPGMLHDGDPAVRAFTDRGWRWGGHWRTPLDYQHFEIGP
;
A
#
# COMPACT_ATOMS: atom_id res chain seq x y z
N MET A 1 60.83 -54.39 -32.93
CA MET A 1 59.51 -54.82 -32.42
C MET A 1 58.44 -54.03 -33.13
N ARG A 2 57.61 -54.71 -33.93
CA ARG A 2 56.39 -54.20 -34.56
C ARG A 2 55.27 -54.25 -33.53
N PHE A 3 54.34 -53.30 -33.51
CA PHE A 3 52.91 -53.61 -33.34
C PHE A 3 52.07 -52.48 -33.97
N ALA A 4 51.31 -52.86 -35.00
CA ALA A 4 50.29 -52.06 -35.64
C ALA A 4 48.96 -52.27 -34.90
N VAL A 5 48.17 -51.21 -34.76
CA VAL A 5 46.79 -51.27 -34.24
C VAL A 5 45.84 -50.96 -35.40
N PRO A 6 44.85 -51.82 -35.70
CA PRO A 6 43.94 -51.62 -36.82
C PRO A 6 42.73 -50.76 -36.41
N ALA A 7 42.19 -50.04 -37.39
CA ALA A 7 40.95 -49.29 -37.32
C ALA A 7 39.73 -50.24 -37.30
N VAL A 8 38.74 -49.94 -36.45
CA VAL A 8 37.45 -50.62 -36.41
C VAL A 8 36.36 -49.60 -36.76
N ALA A 9 35.68 -49.85 -37.88
CA ALA A 9 34.47 -49.13 -38.28
C ALA A 9 33.26 -49.78 -37.59
N ALA A 10 32.47 -49.00 -36.85
CA ALA A 10 31.22 -49.44 -36.25
C ALA A 10 30.04 -48.98 -37.11
N ALA A 11 29.28 -49.96 -37.61
CA ALA A 11 28.06 -49.76 -38.38
C ALA A 11 26.90 -49.31 -37.48
N MET A 12 26.13 -48.33 -37.95
CA MET A 12 24.90 -47.86 -37.30
C MET A 12 23.72 -48.80 -37.63
N THR A 13 23.08 -49.34 -36.61
CA THR A 13 21.81 -50.07 -36.72
C THR A 13 20.70 -49.20 -36.13
N ALA A 14 19.80 -48.72 -36.98
CA ALA A 14 18.59 -48.03 -36.57
C ALA A 14 17.53 -49.04 -36.12
N VAL A 15 17.06 -48.93 -34.87
CA VAL A 15 15.93 -49.71 -34.35
C VAL A 15 14.70 -48.80 -34.37
N LEU A 16 13.74 -49.12 -35.23
CA LEU A 16 12.41 -48.51 -35.25
C LEU A 16 11.57 -49.17 -34.15
N VAL A 17 11.25 -48.42 -33.10
CA VAL A 17 10.31 -48.84 -32.05
C VAL A 17 8.93 -48.34 -32.43
N GLN A 18 8.07 -49.27 -32.84
CA GLN A 18 6.67 -49.03 -33.14
C GLN A 18 5.89 -48.97 -31.81
N CYS A 19 5.30 -47.81 -31.47
CA CYS A 19 4.40 -47.68 -30.33
C CYS A 19 3.04 -48.33 -30.65
N ALA A 20 2.66 -49.34 -29.89
CA ALA A 20 1.28 -49.81 -29.82
C ALA A 20 0.56 -49.10 -28.64
N PRO A 21 -0.69 -48.64 -28.79
CA PRO A 21 -1.44 -48.04 -27.69
C PRO A 21 -1.90 -49.11 -26.68
N ALA A 22 -1.88 -48.73 -25.40
CA ALA A 22 -2.33 -49.56 -24.29
C ALA A 22 -3.86 -49.73 -24.28
N PRO A 23 -4.39 -50.87 -23.79
CA PRO A 23 -5.83 -51.12 -23.72
C PRO A 23 -6.50 -50.30 -22.61
N GLU A 24 -7.71 -49.82 -22.91
CA GLU A 24 -8.57 -49.02 -22.04
C GLU A 24 -9.18 -49.89 -20.91
N PRO A 25 -9.29 -49.38 -19.66
CA PRO A 25 -9.86 -50.13 -18.56
C PRO A 25 -11.40 -50.26 -18.68
N PRO A 26 -11.99 -51.36 -18.19
CA PRO A 26 -13.43 -51.61 -18.30
C PRO A 26 -14.25 -50.71 -17.37
N ALA A 27 -15.46 -50.37 -17.82
CA ALA A 27 -16.44 -49.56 -17.08
C ALA A 27 -16.92 -50.26 -15.78
N PRO A 28 -17.18 -49.51 -14.70
CA PRO A 28 -17.71 -50.09 -13.46
C PRO A 28 -19.18 -50.52 -13.60
N ALA A 29 -19.52 -51.65 -12.97
CA ALA A 29 -20.86 -52.21 -12.89
C ALA A 29 -21.77 -51.40 -11.92
N PRO A 30 -23.11 -51.44 -12.10
CA PRO A 30 -24.03 -50.75 -11.20
C PRO A 30 -24.19 -51.50 -9.87
N GLU A 31 -24.07 -50.78 -8.76
CA GLU A 31 -24.35 -51.29 -7.41
C GLU A 31 -25.87 -51.31 -7.10
N PRO A 32 -26.34 -52.22 -6.23
CA PRO A 32 -27.76 -52.43 -5.95
C PRO A 32 -28.37 -51.36 -5.04
N SER A 33 -29.64 -51.04 -5.30
CA SER A 33 -30.48 -50.15 -4.48
C SER A 33 -30.67 -50.69 -3.06
N ALA A 34 -30.28 -49.88 -2.07
CA ALA A 34 -30.66 -50.07 -0.67
C ALA A 34 -31.92 -49.26 -0.35
N GLU A 35 -32.87 -49.93 0.28
CA GLU A 35 -34.16 -49.41 0.76
C GLU A 35 -33.98 -48.49 1.99
N PRO A 36 -34.74 -47.40 2.15
CA PRO A 36 -34.52 -46.42 3.21
C PRO A 36 -35.08 -46.88 4.58
N PRO A 37 -34.40 -46.60 5.71
CA PRO A 37 -34.93 -46.88 7.04
C PRO A 37 -36.03 -45.88 7.45
N ALA A 38 -36.94 -46.39 8.29
CA ALA A 38 -38.15 -45.73 8.77
C ALA A 38 -37.91 -44.40 9.52
N ALA A 39 -38.86 -43.49 9.34
CA ALA A 39 -38.84 -42.12 9.85
C ALA A 39 -39.03 -42.02 11.38
N THR A 40 -38.11 -41.33 12.03
CA THR A 40 -38.27 -40.78 13.39
C THR A 40 -39.00 -39.42 13.29
N PRO A 41 -39.98 -39.08 14.14
CA PRO A 41 -40.64 -37.78 14.04
C PRO A 41 -39.68 -36.68 14.49
N GLN A 42 -39.19 -35.89 13.54
CA GLN A 42 -38.44 -34.67 13.83
C GLN A 42 -39.41 -33.60 14.32
N SER A 43 -39.23 -33.20 15.58
CA SER A 43 -39.89 -32.05 16.19
C SER A 43 -39.63 -30.81 15.33
N GLN A 44 -40.66 -30.30 14.65
CA GLN A 44 -40.60 -29.07 13.88
C GLN A 44 -40.56 -27.89 14.85
N LEU A 45 -39.37 -27.32 15.06
CA LEU A 45 -39.23 -25.98 15.59
C LEU A 45 -39.77 -24.98 14.54
N PRO A 46 -40.51 -23.94 14.95
CA PRO A 46 -41.07 -22.98 14.01
C PRO A 46 -39.94 -22.27 13.24
N ALA A 47 -40.22 -21.94 11.97
CA ALA A 47 -39.34 -21.14 11.13
C ALA A 47 -39.25 -19.71 11.71
N GLU A 48 -38.41 -19.52 12.72
CA GLU A 48 -37.92 -18.20 13.08
C GLU A 48 -37.05 -17.71 11.94
N THR A 49 -37.67 -16.91 11.08
CA THR A 49 -37.08 -15.85 10.26
C THR A 49 -35.57 -15.79 10.35
N VAL A 50 -34.87 -16.50 9.45
CA VAL A 50 -33.46 -16.21 9.18
C VAL A 50 -33.42 -14.81 8.60
N ARG A 51 -33.27 -13.81 9.48
CA ARG A 51 -32.89 -12.46 9.05
C ARG A 51 -31.50 -12.62 8.49
N THR A 52 -31.39 -12.61 7.17
CA THR A 52 -30.11 -12.39 6.50
C THR A 52 -29.66 -11.00 6.92
N ILE A 53 -28.82 -10.93 7.95
CA ILE A 53 -28.13 -9.70 8.32
C ILE A 53 -27.06 -9.54 7.25
N THR A 54 -27.43 -8.97 6.10
CA THR A 54 -26.41 -8.48 5.19
C THR A 54 -25.67 -7.39 5.95
N PRO A 55 -24.36 -7.52 6.26
CA PRO A 55 -23.62 -6.42 6.86
C PRO A 55 -23.72 -5.25 5.90
N ALA A 56 -24.43 -4.21 6.30
CA ALA A 56 -24.48 -2.98 5.55
C ALA A 56 -23.05 -2.45 5.51
N THR A 57 -22.47 -2.32 4.31
CA THR A 57 -21.21 -1.60 4.15
C THR A 57 -21.43 -0.19 4.72
N PRO A 58 -20.68 0.24 5.75
CA PRO A 58 -20.86 1.56 6.31
C PRO A 58 -20.72 2.60 5.20
N ARG A 59 -21.63 3.57 5.17
CA ARG A 59 -21.61 4.67 4.21
C ARG A 59 -20.37 5.53 4.51
N PRO A 60 -19.61 5.99 3.50
CA PRO A 60 -18.46 6.86 3.74
C PRO A 60 -18.85 8.09 4.56
N GLU A 61 -18.08 8.40 5.59
CA GLU A 61 -18.32 9.58 6.42
C GLU A 61 -17.69 10.81 5.76
N PRO A 62 -18.40 11.96 5.69
CA PRO A 62 -17.83 13.19 5.14
C PRO A 62 -16.51 13.54 5.84
N ALA A 63 -15.55 14.11 5.12
CA ALA A 63 -14.34 14.63 5.74
C ALA A 63 -14.66 15.77 6.71
N GLU A 64 -13.90 15.87 7.80
CA GLU A 64 -14.05 16.92 8.79
C GLU A 64 -12.76 17.75 8.87
N VAL A 65 -12.91 19.06 9.06
CA VAL A 65 -11.79 19.99 9.15
C VAL A 65 -11.88 20.75 10.48
N HIS A 66 -10.84 20.61 11.29
CA HIS A 66 -10.78 21.17 12.63
C HIS A 66 -9.62 22.18 12.75
N PRO A 67 -9.80 23.30 13.48
CA PRO A 67 -8.66 24.10 13.92
C PRO A 67 -7.75 23.26 14.83
N VAL A 68 -6.50 23.67 14.97
CA VAL A 68 -5.53 23.02 15.86
C VAL A 68 -4.88 24.04 16.78
N THR A 69 -4.60 23.62 18.00
CA THR A 69 -3.81 24.35 18.98
C THR A 69 -2.38 23.82 19.02
N ALA A 70 -1.45 24.61 19.57
CA ALA A 70 -0.07 24.13 19.81
C ALA A 70 -0.03 22.86 20.68
N ALA A 71 -0.94 22.73 21.65
CA ALA A 71 -1.03 21.55 22.51
C ALA A 71 -1.45 20.29 21.73
N GLU A 72 -2.39 20.41 20.81
CA GLU A 72 -2.84 19.30 19.96
C GLU A 72 -1.80 18.90 18.90
N LEU A 73 -0.98 19.84 18.42
CA LEU A 73 0.14 19.53 17.53
C LEU A 73 1.28 18.80 18.26
N GLY A 74 1.34 18.89 19.59
CA GLY A 74 2.33 18.21 20.40
C GLY A 74 3.76 18.52 19.94
N THR A 75 4.58 17.49 19.80
CA THR A 75 6.00 17.64 19.41
C THR A 75 6.22 17.94 17.92
N THR A 76 5.19 17.86 17.08
CA THR A 76 5.30 18.23 15.65
C THR A 76 5.44 19.73 15.45
N TRP A 77 5.19 20.55 16.49
CA TRP A 77 5.29 22.00 16.44
C TRP A 77 6.02 22.55 17.68
N ARG A 78 6.76 23.65 17.50
CA ARG A 78 7.44 24.39 18.57
C ARG A 78 7.61 25.87 18.18
N PRO A 79 7.84 26.78 19.14
CA PRO A 79 8.30 28.13 18.83
C PRO A 79 9.53 28.10 17.92
N GLY A 80 9.50 28.89 16.84
CA GLY A 80 10.53 28.89 15.79
C GLY A 80 10.14 28.14 14.51
N CYS A 81 9.05 27.35 14.54
CA CYS A 81 8.44 26.83 13.30
C CYS A 81 7.99 27.96 12.38
N PRO A 82 8.02 27.75 11.04
CA PRO A 82 7.75 28.82 10.09
C PRO A 82 6.27 29.24 10.07
N LEU A 83 5.37 28.41 10.60
CA LEU A 83 3.94 28.69 10.70
C LEU A 83 3.43 28.53 12.14
N GLY A 84 2.46 29.35 12.51
CA GLY A 84 1.67 29.17 13.73
C GLY A 84 0.57 28.12 13.56
N PRO A 85 0.02 27.57 14.67
CA PRO A 85 -1.09 26.61 14.61
C PRO A 85 -2.34 27.14 13.89
N ASP A 86 -2.56 28.46 13.87
CA ASP A 86 -3.69 29.12 13.21
C ASP A 86 -3.67 28.97 11.68
N ALA A 87 -2.49 28.72 11.09
CA ALA A 87 -2.32 28.43 9.67
C ALA A 87 -2.56 26.96 9.31
N LEU A 88 -2.71 26.07 10.29
CA LEU A 88 -2.84 24.63 10.10
C LEU A 88 -4.25 24.14 10.41
N ARG A 89 -4.66 23.03 9.82
CA ARG A 89 -5.92 22.35 10.09
C ARG A 89 -5.69 20.85 10.20
N ARG A 90 -6.39 20.20 11.13
CA ARG A 90 -6.51 18.74 11.18
C ARG A 90 -7.67 18.33 10.28
N VAL A 91 -7.37 17.54 9.27
CA VAL A 91 -8.35 16.93 8.36
C VAL A 91 -8.54 15.48 8.80
N GLU A 92 -9.78 15.11 9.11
CA GLU A 92 -10.18 13.72 9.35
C GLU A 92 -10.92 13.22 8.11
N LEU A 93 -10.48 12.09 7.55
CA LEU A 93 -11.00 11.59 6.27
C LEU A 93 -10.89 10.06 6.18
N ASP A 94 -11.64 9.50 5.24
CA ASP A 94 -11.66 8.05 5.00
C ASP A 94 -10.49 7.62 4.10
N TYR A 95 -9.89 6.47 4.38
CA TYR A 95 -8.90 5.81 3.53
C TYR A 95 -9.17 4.30 3.41
N TRP A 96 -8.68 3.69 2.33
CA TRP A 96 -8.80 2.25 2.11
C TRP A 96 -7.61 1.53 2.73
N GLY A 97 -7.85 0.60 3.64
CA GLY A 97 -6.80 -0.15 4.34
C GLY A 97 -6.29 -1.35 3.55
N PHE A 98 -5.10 -1.85 3.93
CA PHE A 98 -4.59 -3.12 3.42
C PHE A 98 -5.45 -4.34 3.80
N ASP A 99 -6.26 -4.21 4.85
CA ASP A 99 -7.25 -5.21 5.26
C ASP A 99 -8.53 -5.22 4.40
N GLY A 100 -8.60 -4.37 3.38
CA GLY A 100 -9.75 -4.26 2.49
C GLY A 100 -10.96 -3.60 3.14
N GLN A 101 -10.76 -2.80 4.20
CA GLN A 101 -11.82 -2.04 4.86
C GLN A 101 -11.58 -0.53 4.73
N THR A 102 -12.65 0.25 4.93
CA THR A 102 -12.52 1.71 5.08
C THR A 102 -12.15 2.05 6.51
N HIS A 103 -11.15 2.90 6.67
CA HIS A 103 -10.65 3.41 7.94
C HIS A 103 -10.72 4.94 7.98
N ARG A 104 -10.64 5.50 9.18
CA ARG A 104 -10.59 6.95 9.39
C ARG A 104 -9.18 7.38 9.79
N GLY A 105 -8.59 8.27 9.01
CA GLY A 105 -7.24 8.81 9.20
C GLY A 105 -7.23 10.29 9.58
N ARG A 106 -6.08 10.77 10.02
CA ARG A 106 -5.87 12.20 10.36
C ARG A 106 -4.60 12.73 9.72
N LEU A 107 -4.72 13.87 9.04
CA LEU A 107 -3.59 14.64 8.52
C LEU A 107 -3.67 16.07 9.06
N VAL A 108 -2.52 16.69 9.30
CA VAL A 108 -2.44 18.14 9.56
C VAL A 108 -1.82 18.79 8.35
N VAL A 109 -2.50 19.79 7.78
CA VAL A 109 -2.09 20.47 6.53
C VAL A 109 -2.31 21.98 6.65
N HIS A 110 -1.74 22.74 5.73
CA HIS A 110 -2.03 24.17 5.62
C HIS A 110 -3.53 24.39 5.39
N ARG A 111 -4.12 25.39 6.03
CA ARG A 111 -5.57 25.64 5.99
C ARG A 111 -6.11 25.80 4.56
N ASP A 112 -5.33 26.40 3.67
CA ASP A 112 -5.70 26.62 2.26
C ASP A 112 -5.62 25.35 1.39
N LEU A 113 -5.06 24.26 1.90
CA LEU A 113 -4.92 22.99 1.17
C LEU A 113 -5.94 21.93 1.63
N THR A 114 -6.81 22.25 2.58
CA THR A 114 -7.75 21.29 3.17
C THR A 114 -8.64 20.62 2.12
N ASP A 115 -9.30 21.39 1.26
CA ASP A 115 -10.16 20.87 0.19
C ASP A 115 -9.37 20.01 -0.81
N ALA A 116 -8.20 20.48 -1.25
CA ALA A 116 -7.36 19.75 -2.19
C ALA A 116 -6.91 18.38 -1.63
N VAL A 117 -6.57 18.32 -0.34
CA VAL A 117 -6.20 17.08 0.35
C VAL A 117 -7.40 16.15 0.48
N ILE A 118 -8.58 16.67 0.85
CA ILE A 118 -9.82 15.88 0.90
C ILE A 118 -10.11 15.25 -0.47
N ASP A 119 -9.98 16.02 -1.55
CA ASP A 119 -10.23 15.52 -2.91
C ASP A 119 -9.23 14.44 -3.34
N VAL A 120 -7.94 14.60 -3.00
CA VAL A 120 -6.90 13.59 -3.24
C VAL A 120 -7.27 12.29 -2.54
N PHE A 121 -7.52 12.32 -1.24
CA PHE A 121 -7.78 11.10 -0.48
C PHE A 121 -9.13 10.47 -0.80
N ALA A 122 -10.14 11.26 -1.15
CA ALA A 122 -11.38 10.75 -1.71
C ALA A 122 -11.15 10.02 -3.05
N ALA A 123 -10.22 10.50 -3.89
CA ALA A 123 -9.85 9.81 -5.12
C ALA A 123 -9.07 8.51 -4.83
N LEU A 124 -8.11 8.51 -3.91
CA LEU A 124 -7.38 7.32 -3.48
C LEU A 124 -8.34 6.26 -2.89
N HIS A 125 -9.29 6.68 -2.07
CA HIS A 125 -10.33 5.80 -1.49
C HIS A 125 -11.18 5.14 -2.58
N ARG A 126 -11.66 5.92 -3.57
CA ARG A 126 -12.40 5.38 -4.73
C ARG A 126 -11.58 4.40 -5.57
N LEU A 127 -10.28 4.65 -5.70
CA LEU A 127 -9.34 3.75 -6.37
C LEU A 127 -9.03 2.50 -5.54
N ARG A 128 -9.46 2.45 -4.26
CA ARG A 128 -9.07 1.44 -3.28
C ARG A 128 -7.55 1.29 -3.18
N TYR A 129 -6.84 2.40 -3.31
CA TYR A 129 -5.40 2.43 -3.10
C TYR A 129 -5.12 2.17 -1.61
N PRO A 130 -4.41 1.09 -1.25
CA PRO A 130 -4.27 0.72 0.14
C PRO A 130 -3.26 1.62 0.86
N ILE A 131 -3.67 2.12 2.01
CA ILE A 131 -2.85 2.87 2.96
C ILE A 131 -2.79 2.06 4.25
N GLU A 132 -1.59 1.87 4.79
CA GLU A 132 -1.41 1.08 6.03
C GLU A 132 -1.93 1.84 7.23
N LYS A 133 -1.56 3.11 7.33
CA LYS A 133 -1.81 3.94 8.49
C LYS A 133 -1.82 5.40 8.09
N MET A 134 -2.66 6.19 8.76
CA MET A 134 -2.72 7.63 8.58
C MET A 134 -2.95 8.33 9.92
N GLN A 135 -1.86 8.66 10.60
CA GLN A 135 -1.85 9.31 11.90
C GLN A 135 -0.91 10.51 11.89
N THR A 136 -1.20 11.49 12.73
CA THR A 136 -0.36 12.66 12.92
C THR A 136 0.96 12.27 13.61
N PRO A 137 2.12 12.82 13.19
CA PRO A 137 3.42 12.36 13.72
C PRO A 137 3.65 12.58 15.23
N ASP A 138 2.82 13.36 15.94
CA ASP A 138 2.86 13.50 17.41
C ASP A 138 2.61 12.19 18.16
N ARG A 139 2.11 11.16 17.46
CA ARG A 139 1.96 9.80 17.99
C ARG A 139 3.27 9.04 18.12
N TYR A 140 4.36 9.56 17.56
CA TYR A 140 5.69 9.00 17.69
C TYR A 140 6.52 9.84 18.68
N PRO A 141 7.38 9.20 19.51
CA PRO A 141 8.22 9.92 20.47
C PRO A 141 8.99 11.06 19.79
N GLY A 142 8.79 12.29 20.27
CA GLY A 142 9.47 13.47 19.72
C GLY A 142 9.08 13.83 18.28
N ALA A 143 7.97 13.30 17.75
CA ALA A 143 7.61 13.39 16.33
C ALA A 143 8.74 12.87 15.40
N ASP A 144 9.41 11.80 15.83
CA ASP A 144 10.49 11.16 15.08
C ASP A 144 10.00 10.65 13.72
N ASP A 145 10.52 11.27 12.67
CA ASP A 145 10.14 11.03 11.28
C ASP A 145 10.50 9.61 10.83
N GLU A 146 11.65 9.10 11.24
CA GLU A 146 12.11 7.76 10.88
C GLU A 146 11.26 6.68 11.55
N LEU A 147 10.83 6.87 12.81
CA LEU A 147 9.88 5.96 13.45
C LEU A 147 8.52 5.94 12.74
N SER A 148 8.01 7.11 12.34
CA SER A 148 6.78 7.24 11.56
C SER A 148 6.89 6.54 10.20
N MET A 149 7.98 6.79 9.48
CA MET A 149 8.23 6.19 8.17
C MET A 149 8.39 4.67 8.26
N ARG A 150 9.16 4.15 9.23
CA ARG A 150 9.34 2.69 9.46
C ARG A 150 8.04 1.96 9.72
N ASP A 151 7.08 2.66 10.33
CA ASP A 151 5.75 2.18 10.65
C ASP A 151 4.73 2.40 9.50
N ASN A 152 5.25 2.74 8.31
CA ASN A 152 4.50 2.95 7.07
C ASN A 152 3.37 3.98 7.20
N ASN A 153 3.54 4.98 8.07
CA ASN A 153 2.53 5.97 8.37
C ASN A 153 2.46 7.05 7.27
N THR A 154 1.31 7.16 6.62
CA THR A 154 1.00 8.28 5.74
C THR A 154 0.77 9.53 6.58
N SER A 155 1.56 10.58 6.36
CA SER A 155 1.55 11.77 7.20
C SER A 155 1.84 13.04 6.42
N ALA A 156 1.55 14.20 7.01
CA ALA A 156 1.70 15.51 6.37
C ALA A 156 2.54 16.46 7.24
N PHE A 157 1.94 17.32 8.06
CA PHE A 157 2.71 18.29 8.84
C PHE A 157 3.65 17.64 9.87
N ASN A 158 4.93 18.03 9.82
CA ASN A 158 5.95 17.83 10.84
C ASN A 158 6.95 18.99 10.74
N CYS A 159 7.08 19.82 11.79
CA CYS A 159 7.97 20.97 11.75
C CYS A 159 9.45 20.57 11.92
N ARG A 160 10.07 20.26 10.78
CA ARG A 160 11.48 19.90 10.68
C ARG A 160 12.16 20.61 9.52
N ASP A 161 13.46 20.82 9.65
CA ASP A 161 14.33 21.22 8.56
C ASP A 161 14.61 20.05 7.62
N ILE A 162 15.12 20.37 6.43
CA ILE A 162 15.74 19.39 5.54
C ILE A 162 17.19 19.21 6.03
N PRO A 163 17.59 18.01 6.49
CA PRO A 163 18.89 17.78 7.12
C PRO A 163 20.06 18.35 6.31
N GLY A 164 20.91 19.13 6.98
CA GLY A 164 22.13 19.69 6.38
C GLY A 164 21.93 20.87 5.43
N THR A 165 20.70 21.37 5.25
CA THR A 165 20.42 22.49 4.33
C THR A 165 20.16 23.83 5.04
N GLY A 166 19.79 23.80 6.33
CA GLY A 166 19.32 24.98 7.05
C GLY A 166 17.96 25.52 6.55
N SER A 167 17.29 24.82 5.65
CA SER A 167 15.99 25.19 5.07
C SER A 167 14.87 24.34 5.65
N TRP A 168 13.69 24.93 5.83
CA TRP A 168 12.50 24.21 6.26
C TRP A 168 12.00 23.24 5.19
N SER A 169 11.58 22.04 5.61
CA SER A 169 10.84 21.11 4.76
C SER A 169 9.45 21.65 4.44
N LEU A 170 8.86 21.29 3.29
CA LEU A 170 7.45 21.61 3.01
C LEU A 170 6.47 20.93 3.98
N HIS A 171 6.90 19.88 4.67
CA HIS A 171 6.18 19.33 5.83
C HIS A 171 6.03 20.38 6.95
N ALA A 172 7.02 21.26 7.17
CA ALA A 172 6.94 22.31 8.18
C ALA A 172 5.95 23.43 7.82
N TYR A 173 5.50 23.47 6.56
CA TYR A 173 4.46 24.40 6.09
C TYR A 173 3.10 23.73 5.93
N GLY A 174 2.97 22.42 6.22
CA GLY A 174 1.75 21.65 5.97
C GLY A 174 1.41 21.54 4.47
N ARG A 175 2.42 21.59 3.60
CA ARG A 175 2.28 21.56 2.13
C ARG A 175 2.89 20.32 1.46
N ALA A 176 3.17 19.31 2.27
CA ALA A 176 3.67 18.01 1.81
C ALA A 176 2.87 16.88 2.45
N VAL A 177 2.79 15.76 1.73
CA VAL A 177 2.20 14.50 2.20
C VAL A 177 3.12 13.37 1.78
N ASP A 178 3.51 12.54 2.73
CA ASP A 178 4.22 11.28 2.49
C ASP A 178 3.23 10.12 2.53
N VAL A 179 3.23 9.26 1.51
CA VAL A 179 2.27 8.14 1.37
C VAL A 179 2.98 6.79 1.43
N ASN A 180 2.60 5.97 2.41
CA ASN A 180 3.21 4.67 2.70
C ASN A 180 4.77 4.70 2.61
N PRO A 181 5.47 5.49 3.45
CA PRO A 181 6.93 5.66 3.41
C PRO A 181 7.75 4.39 3.25
N LYS A 182 7.37 3.31 3.94
CA LYS A 182 8.10 2.04 3.92
C LYS A 182 8.04 1.37 2.55
N LEU A 183 6.93 1.53 1.82
CA LEU A 183 6.72 0.97 0.48
C LEU A 183 7.25 1.90 -0.63
N ASN A 184 7.43 3.19 -0.31
CA ASN A 184 7.81 4.25 -1.24
C ASN A 184 9.02 5.02 -0.69
N PRO A 185 10.20 4.40 -0.60
CA PRO A 185 11.33 5.01 0.10
C PRO A 185 11.84 6.29 -0.55
N TYR A 186 12.40 7.17 0.28
CA TYR A 186 13.39 8.15 -0.13
C TYR A 186 14.70 7.46 -0.48
N ILE A 187 15.37 7.87 -1.56
CA ILE A 187 16.67 7.38 -1.99
C ILE A 187 17.57 8.57 -2.34
N ASP A 188 18.69 8.67 -1.64
CA ASP A 188 19.65 9.74 -1.80
C ASP A 188 20.55 9.53 -3.04
N ARG A 189 21.45 10.50 -3.28
CA ARG A 189 22.39 10.44 -4.42
C ARG A 189 23.42 9.29 -4.35
N ARG A 190 23.60 8.68 -3.19
CA ARG A 190 24.53 7.56 -2.93
C ARG A 190 23.82 6.21 -3.01
N GLY A 191 22.50 6.20 -3.14
CA GLY A 191 21.68 5.00 -3.09
C GLY A 191 21.33 4.56 -1.67
N GLU A 192 21.63 5.38 -0.65
CA GLU A 192 21.13 5.17 0.70
C GLU A 192 19.64 5.49 0.73
N PHE A 193 18.86 4.68 1.45
CA PHE A 193 17.41 4.80 1.46
C PHE A 193 16.85 4.99 2.87
N GLN A 194 15.68 5.64 2.94
CA GLN A 194 14.90 5.80 4.15
C GLN A 194 13.43 5.45 3.87
N PRO A 195 12.71 4.83 4.82
CA PRO A 195 13.20 4.40 6.13
C PRO A 195 14.14 3.18 6.06
N ALA A 196 14.92 2.94 7.12
CA ALA A 196 15.95 1.89 7.17
C ALA A 196 15.40 0.46 6.93
N ASN A 197 14.10 0.24 7.11
CA ASN A 197 13.43 -1.03 6.87
C ASN A 197 12.72 -1.12 5.50
N ALA A 198 12.96 -0.18 4.58
CA ALA A 198 12.35 -0.14 3.25
C ALA A 198 13.12 -0.91 2.17
N GLY A 199 14.22 -1.58 2.51
CA GLY A 199 15.11 -2.25 1.57
C GLY A 199 14.42 -3.11 0.48
N PRO A 200 13.40 -3.93 0.82
CA PRO A 200 12.67 -4.70 -0.18
C PRO A 200 11.97 -3.87 -1.28
N TRP A 201 11.58 -2.62 -0.99
CA TRP A 201 10.80 -1.76 -1.89
C TRP A 201 11.67 -0.71 -2.62
N VAL A 202 12.99 -0.76 -2.43
CA VAL A 202 13.96 -0.04 -3.28
C VAL A 202 13.92 -0.57 -4.71
N ASP A 203 13.67 -1.88 -4.88
CA ASP A 203 13.46 -2.49 -6.19
C ASP A 203 12.10 -2.04 -6.78
N ARG A 204 12.15 -1.06 -7.68
CA ARG A 204 10.96 -0.50 -8.36
C ARG A 204 10.46 -1.35 -9.53
N SER A 205 11.00 -2.55 -9.75
CA SER A 205 10.37 -3.54 -10.65
C SER A 205 9.20 -4.27 -9.99
N ARG A 206 9.09 -4.20 -8.66
CA ARG A 206 7.98 -4.74 -7.88
C ARG A 206 6.75 -3.87 -8.05
N THR A 207 5.57 -4.49 -8.05
CA THR A 207 4.28 -3.81 -8.27
C THR A 207 3.27 -4.18 -7.19
N GLU A 208 3.75 -4.29 -5.95
CA GLU A 208 2.89 -4.62 -4.81
C GLU A 208 1.88 -3.51 -4.50
N PRO A 209 0.72 -3.86 -3.91
CA PRO A 209 -0.26 -2.87 -3.49
C PRO A 209 0.36 -1.81 -2.56
N GLY A 210 0.04 -0.54 -2.80
CA GLY A 210 0.53 0.60 -2.00
C GLY A 210 1.92 1.11 -2.38
N MET A 211 2.55 0.53 -3.42
CA MET A 211 3.68 1.15 -4.11
C MET A 211 3.19 2.20 -5.13
N LEU A 212 3.96 3.27 -5.30
CA LEU A 212 3.74 4.36 -6.25
C LEU A 212 4.73 4.27 -7.41
N HIS A 213 4.21 4.25 -8.63
CA HIS A 213 4.98 4.30 -9.87
C HIS A 213 4.54 5.48 -10.72
N ASP A 214 5.45 5.91 -11.60
CA ASP A 214 5.11 6.93 -12.57
C ASP A 214 3.91 6.48 -13.43
N GLY A 215 2.95 7.38 -13.61
CA GLY A 215 1.71 7.07 -14.31
C GLY A 215 0.72 6.21 -13.53
N ASP A 216 0.92 5.92 -12.24
CA ASP A 216 -0.12 5.26 -11.46
C ASP A 216 -1.33 6.18 -11.25
N PRO A 217 -2.57 5.63 -11.22
CA PRO A 217 -3.76 6.40 -10.85
C PRO A 217 -3.61 7.09 -9.48
N ALA A 218 -2.89 6.47 -8.54
CA ALA A 218 -2.63 7.03 -7.23
C ALA A 218 -1.71 8.27 -7.29
N VAL A 219 -0.64 8.23 -8.10
CA VAL A 219 0.22 9.40 -8.35
C VAL A 219 -0.59 10.52 -9.03
N ARG A 220 -1.40 10.18 -10.04
CA ARG A 220 -2.28 11.15 -10.71
C ARG A 220 -3.32 11.79 -9.80
N ALA A 221 -3.79 11.08 -8.77
CA ALA A 221 -4.72 11.66 -7.80
C ALA A 221 -4.15 12.95 -7.17
N PHE A 222 -2.83 13.01 -6.97
CA PHE A 222 -2.11 14.20 -6.55
C PHE A 222 -1.75 15.12 -7.72
N THR A 223 -1.08 14.61 -8.76
CA THR A 223 -0.47 15.48 -9.79
C THR A 223 -1.49 16.23 -10.64
N ASP A 224 -2.68 15.65 -10.88
CA ASP A 224 -3.75 16.31 -11.61
C ASP A 224 -4.36 17.49 -10.82
N ARG A 225 -4.02 17.60 -9.52
CA ARG A 225 -4.40 18.69 -8.61
C ARG A 225 -3.24 19.66 -8.33
N GLY A 226 -2.18 19.61 -9.13
CA GLY A 226 -1.06 20.55 -9.06
C GLY A 226 0.04 20.18 -8.06
N TRP A 227 -0.05 19.01 -7.40
CA TRP A 227 1.03 18.49 -6.59
C TRP A 227 2.17 18.00 -7.49
N ARG A 228 3.41 18.14 -7.01
CA ARG A 228 4.61 17.57 -7.61
C ARG A 228 4.99 16.32 -6.82
N TRP A 229 5.33 15.25 -7.53
CA TRP A 229 5.74 14.00 -6.91
C TRP A 229 7.27 13.89 -6.86
N GLY A 230 7.80 13.48 -5.72
CA GLY A 230 9.25 13.31 -5.50
C GLY A 230 9.86 12.16 -6.29
N GLY A 231 9.06 11.20 -6.73
CA GLY A 231 9.48 10.15 -7.67
C GLY A 231 9.88 10.67 -9.07
N HIS A 232 9.51 11.91 -9.41
CA HIS A 232 9.92 12.57 -10.67
C HIS A 232 11.23 13.36 -10.55
N TRP A 233 11.81 13.45 -9.35
CA TRP A 233 13.05 14.20 -9.17
C TRP A 233 14.27 13.42 -9.67
N ARG A 234 15.34 14.14 -10.02
CA ARG A 234 16.59 13.50 -10.45
C ARG A 234 17.41 12.98 -9.27
N THR A 235 17.51 13.80 -8.22
CA THR A 235 18.13 13.43 -6.95
C THR A 235 17.75 14.47 -5.89
N PRO A 236 17.40 14.06 -4.67
CA PRO A 236 17.06 12.67 -4.31
C PRO A 236 15.83 12.17 -5.07
N LEU A 237 15.64 10.85 -5.12
CA LEU A 237 14.36 10.26 -5.53
C LEU A 237 13.54 10.09 -4.26
N ASP A 238 12.34 10.66 -4.21
CA ASP A 238 11.51 10.61 -3.00
C ASP A 238 10.12 10.07 -3.31
N TYR A 239 9.99 8.74 -3.35
CA TYR A 239 8.77 8.09 -3.88
C TYR A 239 7.55 8.30 -2.98
N GLN A 240 7.74 8.52 -1.68
CA GLN A 240 6.67 8.80 -0.73
C GLN A 240 6.10 10.21 -0.88
N HIS A 241 6.93 11.15 -1.31
CA HIS A 241 6.70 12.57 -1.09
C HIS A 241 5.91 13.23 -2.21
N PHE A 242 4.83 13.92 -1.83
CA PHE A 242 4.11 14.84 -2.69
C PHE A 242 4.16 16.23 -2.07
N GLU A 243 4.46 17.25 -2.87
CA GLU A 243 4.47 18.65 -2.43
C GLU A 243 3.73 19.58 -3.35
N ILE A 244 3.25 20.69 -2.80
CA ILE A 244 2.76 21.83 -3.57
C ILE A 244 3.49 23.10 -3.13
N GLY A 245 3.96 23.87 -4.12
CA GLY A 245 4.65 25.14 -3.87
C GLY A 245 3.73 26.16 -3.17
N PRO A 246 4.31 27.24 -2.59
CA PRO A 246 3.55 28.33 -1.99
C PRO A 246 2.53 28.95 -2.96
#